data_AF-A0A1B1YK64-F1
#
_entry.id   AF-A0A1B1YK64-F1
#
_cell.length_a   1.000
_cell.length_b   1.000
_cell.length_c   1.000
_cell.angle_alpha   90.00
_cell.angle_beta   90.00
_cell.angle_gamma   90.00
#
_symmetry.space_group_name_H-M   'P 1'
#
loop_
_entity.id
_entity.type
_entity.pdbx_description
1 polymer ?
#
loop_
_entity_poly.entity_id
_entity_poly.type
_entity_poly.pdbx_seq_one_letter_code
_entity_poly.pdbx_strand_id
1 'polypeptide(L)'
;MNEAALIIGGIPFYDTPSDIEGSPYWVDLWASVNGYKIGLQIKPNSYKSASMAIYTGKSRTSQEKGHKLFQQKYGGKVFIIVPKEGKVDAITEQKIIDEYNRLLSMPKGKHE
;
A
#
# COMPACT_ATOMS: atom_id res chain seq x y z
N MET A 1 14.07 -6.57 -16.28
CA MET A 1 13.72 -5.73 -15.11
C MET A 1 12.24 -5.46 -15.22
N ASN A 2 11.44 -5.75 -14.19
CA ASN A 2 10.02 -5.40 -14.23
C ASN A 2 9.89 -3.88 -14.22
N GLU A 3 9.08 -3.33 -15.12
CA GLU A 3 8.75 -1.92 -15.11
C GLU A 3 7.92 -1.59 -13.85
N ALA A 4 8.10 -0.39 -13.30
CA ALA A 4 7.29 0.05 -12.17
C ALA A 4 5.84 0.24 -12.63
N ALA A 5 4.90 -0.35 -11.90
CA ALA A 5 3.47 -0.18 -12.16
C ALA A 5 2.98 1.23 -11.82
N LEU A 6 3.60 1.86 -10.81
CA LEU A 6 3.27 3.21 -10.37
C LEU A 6 4.50 3.89 -9.75
N ILE A 7 4.62 5.21 -9.93
CA ILE A 7 5.63 6.03 -9.25
C ILE A 7 4.91 7.11 -8.45
N ILE A 8 5.22 7.20 -7.15
CA ILE A 8 4.66 8.22 -6.23
C ILE A 8 5.83 8.89 -5.52
N GLY A 9 5.98 10.22 -5.59
CA GLY A 9 7.08 10.92 -4.92
C GLY A 9 8.47 10.44 -5.33
N GLY A 10 8.63 9.92 -6.56
CA GLY A 10 9.88 9.30 -7.02
C GLY A 10 10.14 7.86 -6.53
N ILE A 11 9.19 7.27 -5.79
CA ILE A 11 9.28 5.91 -5.27
C ILE A 11 8.57 4.95 -6.24
N PRO A 12 9.28 3.96 -6.80
CA PRO A 12 8.67 2.98 -7.69
C PRO A 12 7.93 1.90 -6.88
N PHE A 13 6.70 1.62 -7.30
CA PHE A 13 5.85 0.54 -6.81
C PHE A 13 5.66 -0.52 -7.89
N TYR A 14 5.73 -1.78 -7.47
CA TYR A 14 5.63 -2.95 -8.34
C TYR A 14 4.47 -3.83 -7.90
N ASP A 15 4.01 -4.69 -8.80
CA ASP A 15 3.00 -5.69 -8.46
C ASP A 15 3.45 -6.53 -7.26
N THR A 16 2.53 -6.73 -6.34
CA THR A 16 2.74 -7.60 -5.20
C THR A 16 2.76 -9.05 -5.70
N PRO A 17 3.71 -9.90 -5.27
CA PRO A 17 3.71 -11.31 -5.62
C PRO A 17 2.37 -11.97 -5.29
N SER A 18 1.91 -12.88 -6.13
CA SER A 18 0.57 -13.49 -6.04
C SER A 18 0.31 -14.26 -4.72
N ASP A 19 1.36 -14.66 -4.00
CA ASP A 19 1.29 -15.28 -2.67
C ASP A 19 1.11 -14.27 -1.52
N ILE A 20 1.22 -12.99 -1.82
CA ILE A 20 1.08 -11.84 -0.90
C ILE A 20 -0.09 -10.93 -1.34
N GLU A 21 -0.38 -10.88 -2.63
CA GLU A 21 -1.46 -10.12 -3.26
C GLU A 21 -2.84 -10.56 -2.74
N GLY A 22 -3.70 -9.60 -2.40
CA GLY A 22 -5.02 -9.91 -1.84
C GLY A 22 -4.97 -10.43 -0.39
N SER A 23 -5.89 -11.31 0.01
CA SER A 23 -5.92 -11.83 1.38
C SER A 23 -4.63 -12.62 1.66
N PRO A 24 -3.93 -12.36 2.79
CA PRO A 24 -4.45 -11.68 3.97
C PRO A 24 -4.16 -10.17 4.06
N TYR A 25 -3.32 -9.60 3.20
CA TYR A 25 -2.77 -8.26 3.40
C TYR A 25 -3.51 -7.14 2.67
N TRP A 26 -4.25 -7.48 1.61
CA TRP A 26 -4.98 -6.55 0.75
C TRP A 26 -4.09 -5.49 0.10
N VAL A 27 -2.90 -5.92 -0.33
CA VAL A 27 -1.88 -5.09 -0.97
C VAL A 27 -1.84 -5.45 -2.45
N ASP A 28 -2.06 -4.46 -3.31
CA ASP A 28 -2.04 -4.61 -4.77
C ASP A 28 -0.62 -4.33 -5.28
N LEU A 29 -0.01 -3.22 -4.82
CA LEU A 29 1.38 -2.85 -5.16
C LEU A 29 2.24 -2.70 -3.91
N TRP A 30 3.55 -2.90 -4.05
CA TRP A 30 4.51 -2.65 -2.99
C TRP A 30 5.81 -1.99 -3.46
N ALA A 31 6.47 -1.29 -2.55
CA ALA A 31 7.81 -0.74 -2.71
C ALA A 31 8.74 -1.31 -1.64
N SER A 32 9.99 -1.60 -2.02
CA SER A 32 11.02 -2.07 -1.09
C SER A 32 11.88 -0.91 -0.63
N VAL A 33 12.10 -0.81 0.69
CA VAL A 33 12.90 0.26 1.29
C VAL A 33 13.71 -0.34 2.43
N ASN A 34 15.04 -0.38 2.31
CA ASN A 34 15.93 -0.75 3.41
C ASN A 34 15.57 -2.09 4.11
N GLY A 35 15.19 -3.12 3.33
CA GLY A 35 14.75 -4.42 3.87
C GLY A 35 13.33 -4.43 4.49
N TYR A 36 12.53 -3.40 4.23
CA TYR A 36 11.10 -3.30 4.58
C TYR A 36 10.25 -3.16 3.31
N LYS A 37 8.92 -3.30 3.45
CA LYS A 37 7.96 -3.06 2.37
C LYS A 37 6.95 -1.98 2.73
N ILE A 38 6.62 -1.10 1.79
CA ILE A 38 5.46 -0.20 1.84
C ILE A 38 4.40 -0.77 0.91
N GLY A 39 3.17 -0.95 1.38
CA GLY A 39 2.07 -1.47 0.57
C GLY A 39 1.12 -0.38 0.08
N LEU A 40 0.50 -0.61 -1.08
CA LEU A 40 -0.60 0.18 -1.62
C LEU A 40 -1.80 -0.72 -1.84
N GLN A 41 -2.97 -0.19 -1.49
CA GLN A 41 -4.25 -0.74 -1.94
C GLN A 41 -4.95 0.28 -2.83
N ILE A 42 -5.20 -0.08 -4.07
CA ILE A 42 -5.80 0.77 -5.08
C ILE A 42 -7.32 0.56 -5.05
N LYS A 43 -8.06 1.67 -4.95
CA LYS A 43 -9.51 1.69 -5.09
C LYS A 43 -9.91 2.57 -6.28
N PRO A 44 -10.89 2.16 -7.10
CA PRO A 44 -11.32 2.95 -8.24
C PRO A 44 -12.08 4.22 -7.81
N ASN A 45 -12.05 5.29 -8.60
CA ASN A 45 -12.81 6.52 -8.32
C ASN A 45 -14.33 6.30 -8.25
N SER A 46 -14.85 5.32 -8.99
CA SER A 46 -16.26 4.91 -8.98
C SER A 46 -16.68 4.22 -7.67
N TYR A 47 -15.75 3.93 -6.75
CA TYR A 47 -16.07 3.30 -5.46
C TYR A 47 -16.99 4.18 -4.59
N LYS A 48 -17.05 5.49 -4.86
CA LYS A 48 -17.96 6.42 -4.16
C LYS A 48 -19.46 6.10 -4.35
N SER A 49 -19.87 5.43 -5.44
CA SER A 49 -21.29 5.16 -5.70
C SER A 49 -21.79 3.80 -5.21
N ALA A 50 -20.91 2.83 -4.91
CA ALA A 50 -21.32 1.46 -4.56
C ALA A 50 -21.13 1.07 -3.08
N SER A 51 -20.38 1.85 -2.28
CA SER A 51 -19.74 1.28 -1.07
C SER A 51 -20.33 1.64 0.29
N MET A 52 -21.36 2.48 0.42
CA MET A 52 -21.81 2.87 1.77
C MET A 52 -22.69 1.82 2.47
N ALA A 53 -23.45 0.99 1.75
CA ALA A 53 -24.41 0.06 2.37
C ALA A 53 -23.93 -1.40 2.48
N ILE A 54 -23.08 -1.88 1.56
CA ILE A 54 -22.71 -3.31 1.46
C ILE A 54 -21.39 -3.65 2.21
N TYR A 55 -20.53 -2.65 2.49
CA TYR A 55 -19.20 -2.83 3.12
C TYR A 55 -19.17 -2.57 4.64
N THR A 56 -20.32 -2.65 5.31
CA THR A 56 -20.61 -2.04 6.63
C THR A 56 -20.07 -2.78 7.87
N GLY A 57 -19.07 -3.66 7.76
CA GLY A 57 -18.39 -4.15 8.95
C GLY A 57 -17.29 -5.18 8.73
N LYS A 58 -17.66 -6.40 8.32
CA LYS A 58 -16.74 -7.55 8.31
C LYS A 58 -15.56 -7.38 7.33
N SER A 59 -15.81 -6.89 6.13
CA SER A 59 -14.76 -6.69 5.11
C SER A 59 -13.79 -5.57 5.50
N ARG A 60 -14.30 -4.48 6.08
CA ARG A 60 -13.46 -3.39 6.61
C ARG A 60 -12.58 -3.88 7.75
N THR A 61 -13.14 -4.66 8.69
CA THR A 61 -12.37 -5.26 9.78
C THR A 61 -11.32 -6.25 9.27
N SER A 62 -11.62 -7.04 8.24
CA SER A 62 -10.65 -7.96 7.62
C SER A 62 -9.49 -7.20 6.96
N GLN A 63 -9.79 -6.12 6.24
CA GLN A 63 -8.80 -5.26 5.60
C GLN A 63 -7.88 -4.57 6.63
N GLU A 64 -8.46 -3.96 7.68
CA GLU A 64 -7.68 -3.32 8.75
C GLU A 64 -6.79 -4.33 9.49
N LYS A 65 -7.28 -5.57 9.72
CA LYS A 65 -6.46 -6.67 10.26
C LYS A 65 -5.34 -7.04 9.31
N GLY A 66 -5.62 -7.13 8.01
CA GLY A 66 -4.63 -7.40 6.98
C GLY A 66 -3.50 -6.38 6.95
N HIS A 67 -3.83 -5.09 6.98
CA HIS A 67 -2.83 -4.02 7.01
C HIS A 67 -1.95 -4.08 8.26
N LYS A 68 -2.53 -4.43 9.42
CA LYS A 68 -1.75 -4.65 10.66
C LYS A 68 -0.81 -5.83 10.54
N LEU A 69 -1.27 -6.96 9.98
CA LEU A 69 -0.43 -8.13 9.75
C LEU A 69 0.69 -7.82 8.75
N PHE A 70 0.41 -7.03 7.71
CA PHE A 70 1.41 -6.57 6.77
C PHE A 70 2.48 -5.75 7.48
N GLN A 71 2.07 -4.76 8.29
CA GLN A 71 3.01 -3.93 9.03
C GLN A 71 3.84 -4.74 10.04
N GLN A 72 3.23 -5.72 10.71
CA GLN A 72 3.96 -6.62 11.62
C GLN A 72 4.98 -7.49 10.89
N LYS A 73 4.63 -7.98 9.70
CA LYS A 73 5.52 -8.84 8.90
C LYS A 73 6.62 -8.05 8.21
N TYR A 74 6.28 -6.96 7.52
CA TYR A 74 7.17 -6.24 6.60
C TYR A 74 7.60 -4.84 7.08
N GLY A 75 7.12 -4.39 8.24
CA GLY A 75 7.55 -3.16 8.93
C GLY A 75 6.94 -1.85 8.43
N GLY A 76 6.61 -1.74 7.15
CA GLY A 76 5.98 -0.54 6.58
C GLY A 76 4.45 -0.59 6.58
N LYS A 77 3.84 0.57 6.40
CA LYS A 77 2.37 0.71 6.33
C LYS A 77 1.80 0.33 4.96
N VAL A 78 0.49 0.08 4.94
CA VAL A 78 -0.32 -0.02 3.72
C VAL A 78 -1.15 1.26 3.56
N PHE A 79 -1.07 1.90 2.41
CA PHE A 79 -1.84 3.10 2.07
C PHE A 79 -2.96 2.76 1.09
N ILE A 80 -4.19 3.17 1.42
CA ILE A 80 -5.30 3.10 0.48
C ILE A 80 -5.22 4.34 -0.42
N ILE A 81 -5.08 4.14 -1.72
CA ILE A 81 -5.03 5.21 -2.69
C ILE A 81 -6.22 5.13 -3.65
N VAL A 82 -6.71 6.31 -4.05
CA VAL A 82 -7.75 6.46 -5.06
C VAL A 82 -7.19 7.37 -6.16
N PRO A 83 -6.46 6.81 -7.14
CA PRO A 83 -5.81 7.61 -8.16
C PRO A 83 -6.83 8.38 -9.00
N LYS A 84 -6.59 9.66 -9.28
CA LYS A 84 -7.35 10.48 -10.23
C LYS A 84 -6.43 10.86 -11.36
N GLU A 85 -6.82 10.51 -12.60
CA GLU A 85 -6.01 10.78 -13.80
C GLU A 85 -4.56 10.26 -13.66
N GLY A 86 -4.41 9.08 -13.03
CA GLY A 86 -3.10 8.46 -12.79
C GLY A 86 -2.29 9.07 -11.64
N LYS A 87 -2.84 10.05 -10.90
CA LYS A 87 -2.15 10.74 -9.80
C LYS A 87 -2.79 10.46 -8.45
N VAL A 88 -1.96 10.37 -7.42
CA VAL A 88 -2.38 10.31 -6.02
C VAL A 88 -2.52 11.76 -5.49
N ASP A 89 -3.40 12.00 -4.53
CA ASP A 89 -3.52 13.33 -3.92
C ASP A 89 -2.27 13.68 -3.11
N ALA A 90 -1.92 14.96 -3.07
CA ALA A 90 -0.68 15.44 -2.47
C ALA A 90 -0.51 15.07 -0.98
N ILE A 91 -1.62 14.97 -0.23
CA ILE A 91 -1.58 14.62 1.19
C ILE A 91 -1.20 13.15 1.35
N THR A 92 -1.80 12.28 0.55
CA THR A 92 -1.48 10.84 0.56
C THR A 92 -0.07 10.60 0.02
N GLU A 93 0.34 11.28 -1.03
CA GLU A 93 1.72 11.24 -1.56
C GLU A 93 2.73 11.64 -0.48
N GLN A 94 2.51 12.75 0.23
CA GLN A 94 3.41 13.18 1.29
C GLN A 94 3.53 12.13 2.41
N LYS A 95 2.42 11.51 2.82
CA LYS A 95 2.45 10.43 3.83
C LYS A 95 3.23 9.20 3.40
N ILE A 96 3.23 8.88 2.10
CA ILE A 96 4.02 7.79 1.52
C ILE A 96 5.51 8.15 1.56
N ILE A 97 5.86 9.39 1.19
CA ILE A 97 7.24 9.91 1.26
C ILE A 97 7.75 9.90 2.71
N ASP A 98 6.95 10.35 3.67
CA ASP A 98 7.32 10.37 5.09
C ASP A 98 7.60 8.95 5.62
N GLU A 99 6.77 7.98 5.24
CA GLU A 99 6.97 6.58 5.61
C GLU A 99 8.21 5.98 4.96
N TYR A 100 8.47 6.31 3.68
CA TYR A 100 9.70 5.94 2.99
C TYR A 100 10.93 6.46 3.72
N ASN A 101 10.97 7.75 4.05
CA ASN A 101 12.09 8.37 4.75
C ASN A 101 12.29 7.75 6.15
N ARG A 102 11.19 7.48 6.87
CA ARG A 102 11.22 6.79 8.16
C ARG A 102 11.89 5.42 8.03
N LEU A 103 11.45 4.58 7.08
CA LEU A 103 11.99 3.23 6.88
C LEU A 103 13.45 3.25 6.41
N LEU A 104 13.82 4.22 5.56
CA LEU A 104 15.18 4.39 5.08
C LEU A 104 16.15 4.74 6.22
N SER A 105 15.70 5.50 7.22
CA SER A 105 16.50 5.87 8.41
C SER A 105 16.63 4.76 9.47
N MET A 106 15.87 3.67 9.35
CA MET A 106 15.90 2.56 10.31
C MET A 106 17.12 1.64 10.07
N PRO A 107 17.48 0.78 11.04
CA PRO A 107 18.37 -0.34 10.77
C PRO A 107 17.83 -1.23 9.64
N LYS A 108 18.72 -1.93 8.94
CA LYS A 108 18.35 -2.78 7.80
C LYS A 108 17.31 -3.84 8.24
N GLY A 109 16.19 -3.88 7.52
CA GLY A 109 15.13 -4.88 7.70
C GLY A 109 15.51 -6.25 7.15
N LYS A 110 14.54 -7.16 7.13
CA LYS A 110 14.73 -8.59 6.79
C LYS A 110 14.13 -9.01 5.44
N HIS A 111 13.56 -8.06 4.68
CA HIS A 111 12.76 -8.32 3.49
C HIS A 111 13.30 -7.55 2.28
N GLU A 112 14.43 -8.04 1.74
CA GLU A 112 14.92 -7.64 0.41
C GLU A 112 14.16 -8.39 -0.68
#